data_AF-A0A3C2C2M9-F1
#
_entry.id   AF-A0A3C2C2M9-F1
#
_cell.length_a   1.000
_cell.length_b   1.000
_cell.length_c   1.000
_cell.angle_alpha   90.00
_cell.angle_beta   90.00
_cell.angle_gamma   90.00
#
_symmetry.space_group_name_H-M   'P 1'
#
loop_
_entity.id
_entity.type
_entity.pdbx_description
1 polymer ?
#
loop_
_entity_poly.entity_id
_entity_poly.type
_entity_poly.pdbx_seq_one_letter_code
_entity_poly.pdbx_strand_id
1 'polypeptide(L)'
;MLSGLAQRSLTALVLAPTFIWAIFALPAPYFSYLLLAFVVLGAWEFSRLIKITKPINRALLTGFIVGCTLVANNHAQNPDSLTVLLYVSVVWWGLNLFWVLSYPNHTQTWFGSSIIRSMSGVLLLAPMWVA
;
A
#
# COMPACT_ATOMS: atom_id res chain seq x y z
N MET A 1 8.23 -5.79 32.87
CA MET A 1 7.38 -5.80 31.66
C MET A 1 7.11 -4.35 31.30
N LEU A 2 7.70 -3.84 30.21
CA LEU A 2 7.44 -2.47 29.76
C LEU A 2 5.95 -2.33 29.43
N SER A 3 5.33 -1.20 29.81
CA SER A 3 3.94 -0.91 29.45
C SER A 3 3.77 -0.94 27.92
N GLY A 4 2.62 -1.39 27.42
CA GLY A 4 2.39 -1.54 25.98
C GLY A 4 2.59 -0.26 25.17
N LEU A 5 2.50 0.92 25.81
CA LEU A 5 2.82 2.20 25.19
C LEU A 5 4.33 2.38 25.01
N ALA A 6 5.13 2.06 26.03
CA ALA A 6 6.59 2.19 25.98
C ALA A 6 7.20 1.29 24.90
N GLN A 7 6.66 0.07 24.69
CA GLN A 7 7.13 -0.83 23.63
C GLN A 7 6.89 -0.27 22.22
N ARG A 8 5.73 0.38 21.99
CA ARG A 8 5.37 0.97 20.69
C ARG A 8 6.19 2.22 20.39
N SER A 9 6.39 3.08 21.40
CA SER A 9 7.21 4.27 21.25
C SER A 9 8.67 3.93 20.95
N LEU A 10 9.20 2.89 21.61
CA LEU A 10 10.61 2.49 21.42
C LEU A 10 10.85 1.87 20.04
N THR A 11 9.92 1.07 19.53
CA THR A 11 10.01 0.55 18.15
C THR A 11 9.87 1.66 17.11
N ALA A 12 8.95 2.61 17.29
CA ALA A 12 8.81 3.76 16.39
C ALA A 12 10.08 4.62 16.35
N LEU A 13 10.71 4.86 17.51
CA LEU A 13 11.93 5.67 17.64
C LEU A 13 13.16 5.01 17.00
N VAL A 14 13.18 3.69 16.85
CA VAL A 14 14.24 2.98 16.12
C VAL A 14 13.92 2.93 14.62
N LEU A 15 12.69 2.54 14.25
CA LEU A 15 12.30 2.36 12.85
C LEU A 15 12.35 3.66 12.04
N ALA A 16 11.86 4.77 12.60
CA ALA A 16 11.79 6.06 11.88
C ALA A 16 13.18 6.56 11.42
N PRO A 17 14.19 6.71 12.30
CA PRO A 17 15.52 7.15 11.87
C PRO A 17 16.22 6.13 10.97
N THR A 18 16.04 4.83 11.20
CA THR A 18 16.60 3.80 10.30
C THR A 18 16.03 3.91 8.88
N PHE A 19 14.72 4.17 8.76
CA PHE A 19 14.09 4.33 7.46
C PHE A 19 14.53 5.64 6.76
N ILE A 20 14.60 6.75 7.51
CA ILE A 20 15.13 8.02 6.99
C ILE A 20 16.58 7.85 6.51
N TRP A 21 17.40 7.15 7.28
CA TRP A 21 18.76 6.83 6.88
C TRP A 21 18.80 6.00 5.59
N ALA A 22 17.93 4.99 5.46
CA ALA A 22 17.83 4.20 4.24
C ALA A 22 17.48 5.03 2.99
N ILE A 23 16.64 6.07 3.13
CA ILE A 23 16.30 6.98 2.01
C ILE A 23 17.53 7.69 1.46
N PHE A 24 18.42 8.18 2.33
CA PHE A 24 19.59 8.96 1.92
C PHE A 24 20.82 8.10 1.62
N ALA A 25 20.96 6.94 2.28
CA ALA A 25 22.15 6.11 2.20
C ALA A 25 22.09 5.04 1.09
N LEU A 26 20.90 4.57 0.69
CA LEU A 26 20.79 3.53 -0.33
C LEU A 26 20.76 4.13 -1.75
N PRO A 27 21.52 3.56 -2.70
CA PRO A 27 21.33 3.83 -4.11
C PRO A 27 19.91 3.45 -4.57
N ALA A 28 19.37 4.20 -5.54
CA ALA A 28 18.02 4.03 -6.10
C ALA A 28 17.58 2.56 -6.33
N PRO A 29 18.37 1.66 -6.94
CA PRO A 29 17.92 0.27 -7.15
C PRO A 29 17.72 -0.49 -5.84
N TYR A 30 18.61 -0.32 -4.86
CA TYR A 30 18.50 -1.01 -3.57
C TYR A 30 17.32 -0.48 -2.75
N PHE A 31 17.06 0.83 -2.81
CA PHE A 31 15.90 1.43 -2.15
C PHE A 31 14.58 0.94 -2.77
N SER A 32 14.51 0.81 -4.10
CA SER A 32 13.34 0.25 -4.79
C SER A 32 13.06 -1.21 -4.38
N TYR A 33 14.08 -2.06 -4.25
CA TYR A 33 13.90 -3.43 -3.73
C TYR A 33 13.45 -3.47 -2.27
N LEU A 34 13.89 -2.52 -1.44
CA LEU A 34 13.42 -2.40 -0.07
C LEU A 34 11.93 -2.02 -0.02
N LEU A 35 11.48 -1.13 -0.91
CA LEU A 35 10.07 -0.82 -1.09
C LEU A 35 9.27 -2.02 -1.62
N LEU A 36 9.85 -2.91 -2.45
CA LEU A 36 9.23 -4.20 -2.82
C LEU A 36 8.84 -5.00 -1.62
N ALA A 37 9.78 -5.16 -0.70
CA ALA A 37 9.59 -6.00 0.46
C ALA A 37 8.42 -5.46 1.27
N PHE A 38 8.33 -4.13 1.43
CA PHE A 38 7.18 -3.50 2.10
C PHE A 38 5.87 -3.65 1.33
N VAL A 39 5.87 -3.52 0.01
CA VAL A 39 4.67 -3.74 -0.82
C VAL A 39 4.18 -5.19 -0.70
N VAL A 40 5.07 -6.17 -0.73
CA VAL A 40 4.73 -7.60 -0.57
C VAL A 40 4.16 -7.87 0.82
N LEU A 41 4.82 -7.39 1.88
CA LEU A 41 4.35 -7.54 3.25
C LEU A 41 3.00 -6.84 3.46
N GLY A 42 2.88 -5.61 2.95
CA GLY A 42 1.65 -4.82 2.99
C GLY A 42 0.50 -5.50 2.25
N ALA A 43 0.74 -6.02 1.05
CA ALA A 43 -0.25 -6.76 0.27
C ALA A 43 -0.70 -8.04 0.98
N TRP A 44 0.22 -8.75 1.63
CA TRP A 44 -0.10 -9.95 2.40
C TRP A 44 -0.96 -9.63 3.62
N GLU A 45 -0.61 -8.62 4.42
CA GLU A 45 -1.42 -8.18 5.56
C GLU A 45 -2.76 -7.61 5.11
N PHE A 46 -2.79 -6.88 4.00
CA PHE A 46 -4.01 -6.36 3.42
C PHE A 46 -4.98 -7.47 2.99
N SER A 47 -4.47 -8.56 2.42
CA SER A 47 -5.30 -9.74 2.11
C SER A 47 -5.99 -10.33 3.35
N ARG A 48 -5.36 -10.26 4.52
CA ARG A 48 -5.95 -10.67 5.81
C ARG A 48 -7.04 -9.70 6.26
N LEU A 49 -6.82 -8.40 6.12
CA LEU A 49 -7.80 -7.35 6.45
C LEU A 49 -9.08 -7.46 5.61
N ILE A 50 -8.97 -7.91 4.36
CA ILE A 50 -10.12 -8.14 3.48
C ILE A 50 -10.90 -9.42 3.84
N LYS A 51 -10.49 -10.18 4.87
CA LYS A 51 -11.09 -11.45 5.29
C LYS A 51 -10.96 -12.56 4.23
N ILE A 52 -9.94 -12.52 3.39
CA ILE A 52 -9.63 -13.64 2.50
C ILE A 52 -9.01 -14.75 3.36
N THR A 53 -9.70 -15.88 3.49
CA THR A 53 -9.32 -16.97 4.41
C THR A 53 -8.34 -17.96 3.77
N LYS A 54 -8.44 -18.19 2.46
CA LYS A 54 -7.60 -19.18 1.75
C LYS A 54 -6.20 -18.63 1.47
N PRO A 55 -5.11 -19.33 1.88
CA PRO A 55 -3.74 -18.86 1.67
C PRO A 55 -3.37 -18.75 0.17
N ILE A 56 -3.92 -19.63 -0.67
CA ILE A 56 -3.70 -19.57 -2.12
C ILE A 56 -4.28 -18.28 -2.73
N ASN A 57 -5.47 -17.86 -2.29
CA ASN A 57 -6.09 -16.63 -2.76
C ASN A 57 -5.34 -15.40 -2.26
N ARG A 58 -4.69 -15.47 -1.08
CA ARG A 58 -3.82 -14.41 -0.58
C ARG A 58 -2.58 -14.26 -1.45
N ALA A 59 -1.90 -15.37 -1.75
CA ALA A 59 -0.73 -15.37 -2.62
C ALA A 59 -1.07 -14.85 -4.03
N LEU A 60 -2.22 -15.24 -4.59
CA LEU A 60 -2.70 -14.72 -5.88
C LEU A 60 -2.94 -13.21 -5.84
N LEU A 61 -3.56 -12.69 -4.79
CA LEU A 61 -3.88 -11.26 -4.67
C LEU A 61 -2.60 -10.44 -4.41
N THR A 62 -1.69 -10.93 -3.57
CA THR A 62 -0.37 -10.34 -3.37
C THR A 62 0.44 -10.36 -4.67
N GLY A 63 0.46 -11.47 -5.39
CA GLY A 63 1.11 -11.58 -6.69
C GLY A 63 0.50 -10.64 -7.74
N PHE A 64 -0.83 -10.49 -7.74
CA PHE A 64 -1.53 -9.53 -8.60
C PHE A 64 -1.15 -8.09 -8.29
N ILE A 65 -1.14 -7.70 -7.01
CA ILE A 65 -0.73 -6.35 -6.57
C ILE A 65 0.72 -6.07 -7.00
N VAL A 66 1.63 -7.01 -6.75
CA VAL A 66 3.05 -6.90 -7.14
C VAL A 66 3.20 -6.85 -8.67
N GLY A 67 2.43 -7.64 -9.41
CA GLY A 67 2.40 -7.58 -10.87
C GLY A 67 1.96 -6.21 -11.37
N CYS A 68 0.89 -5.66 -10.81
CA CYS A 68 0.43 -4.30 -11.12
C CYS A 68 1.48 -3.23 -10.76
N THR A 69 2.17 -3.36 -9.63
CA THR A 69 3.22 -2.39 -9.24
C THR A 69 4.41 -2.43 -10.20
N LEU A 70 4.80 -3.62 -10.66
CA LEU A 70 5.89 -3.77 -11.63
C LEU A 70 5.52 -3.21 -13.01
N VAL A 71 4.29 -3.45 -13.48
CA VAL A 71 3.79 -2.88 -14.74
C VAL A 71 3.70 -1.35 -14.62
N ALA A 72 3.19 -0.83 -13.51
CA ALA A 72 3.12 0.60 -13.25
C ALA A 72 4.52 1.25 -13.23
N ASN A 73 5.53 0.59 -12.65
CA ASN A 73 6.91 1.10 -12.65
C ASN A 73 7.50 1.19 -14.06
N ASN A 74 7.26 0.18 -14.91
CA ASN A 74 7.71 0.20 -16.31
C ASN A 74 7.03 1.33 -17.10
N HIS A 75 5.73 1.58 -16.86
CA HIS A 75 5.01 2.67 -17.51
C HIS A 75 5.36 4.06 -16.95
N ALA A 76 5.73 4.16 -15.67
CA ALA A 76 6.10 5.41 -15.01
C ALA A 76 7.44 5.99 -15.49
N GLN A 77 8.24 5.23 -16.25
CA GLN A 77 9.41 5.75 -16.96
C GLN A 77 9.04 6.83 -18.00
N ASN A 78 7.77 6.87 -18.45
CA ASN A 78 7.25 7.93 -19.29
C ASN A 78 6.58 9.03 -18.43
N PRO A 79 7.00 10.31 -18.58
CA PRO A 79 6.50 11.41 -17.75
C PRO A 79 4.99 11.66 -17.88
N ASP A 80 4.40 11.41 -19.05
CA ASP A 80 2.94 11.52 -19.25
C ASP A 80 2.17 10.46 -18.47
N SER A 81 2.69 9.23 -18.41
CA SER A 81 2.05 8.13 -17.68
C SER A 81 2.17 8.31 -16.16
N LEU A 82 3.28 8.88 -15.69
CA LEU A 82 3.47 9.25 -14.28
C LEU A 82 2.45 10.31 -13.85
N THR A 83 2.20 11.30 -14.70
CA THR A 83 1.20 12.35 -14.45
C THR A 83 -0.20 11.76 -14.32
N VAL A 84 -0.59 10.85 -15.23
CA VAL A 84 -1.88 10.15 -15.16
C VAL A 84 -2.00 9.31 -13.87
N LEU A 85 -0.94 8.59 -13.49
CA LEU A 85 -0.91 7.80 -12.25
C LEU A 85 -1.13 8.67 -11.00
N LEU A 86 -0.50 9.85 -10.96
CA LEU A 86 -0.67 10.81 -9.86
C LEU A 86 -2.10 11.35 -9.79
N TYR A 87 -2.71 11.75 -10.92
CA TYR A 87 -4.10 12.20 -10.94
C TYR A 87 -5.07 11.11 -10.48
N VAL A 88 -4.90 9.88 -10.97
CA VAL A 88 -5.70 8.73 -10.55
C VAL A 88 -5.55 8.48 -9.05
N SER A 89 -4.33 8.60 -8.52
CA SER A 89 -4.07 8.47 -7.09
C SER A 89 -4.79 9.56 -6.29
N VAL A 90 -4.72 10.83 -6.68
CA VAL A 90 -5.40 11.94 -5.99
C VAL A 90 -6.92 11.74 -5.98
N VAL A 91 -7.51 11.39 -7.12
CA VAL A 91 -8.95 11.11 -7.23
C VAL A 91 -9.35 9.96 -6.30
N TRP A 92 -8.54 8.89 -6.28
CA TRP A 92 -8.79 7.74 -5.40
C TRP A 92 -8.68 8.07 -3.92
N TRP A 93 -7.67 8.85 -3.53
CA TRP A 93 -7.52 9.32 -2.15
C TRP A 93 -8.68 10.22 -1.72
N GLY A 94 -9.15 11.10 -2.61
CA GLY A 94 -10.35 11.92 -2.39
C GLY A 94 -11.60 11.08 -2.19
N LEU A 95 -11.77 10.02 -2.97
CA LEU A 95 -12.88 9.07 -2.83
C LEU A 95 -12.83 8.30 -1.49
N ASN A 96 -11.64 7.87 -1.05
CA ASN A 96 -11.46 7.25 0.27
C ASN A 96 -11.83 8.22 1.40
N LEU A 97 -11.41 9.48 1.30
CA LEU A 97 -11.75 10.51 2.28
C LEU A 97 -13.27 10.73 2.34
N PHE A 98 -13.93 10.75 1.19
CA PHE A 98 -15.39 10.84 1.11
C PHE A 98 -16.09 9.67 1.83
N TRP A 99 -15.59 8.43 1.71
CA TRP A 99 -16.15 7.30 2.46
C TRP A 99 -15.93 7.40 3.96
N VAL A 100 -14.75 7.87 4.39
CA VAL A 100 -14.45 8.07 5.81
C VAL A 100 -15.42 9.10 6.40
N LEU A 101 -15.70 10.18 5.67
CA LEU A 101 -16.65 11.23 6.09
C LEU A 101 -18.12 10.80 6.01
N SER A 102 -18.47 9.91 5.07
CA SER A 102 -19.84 9.41 4.85
C SER A 102 -20.23 8.25 5.77
N TYR A 103 -19.35 7.84 6.69
CA TYR A 103 -19.64 6.83 7.70
C TYR A 103 -20.66 7.40 8.71
N PRO A 104 -21.81 6.73 9.03
CA PRO A 104 -22.17 5.34 8.75
C PRO A 104 -23.25 5.13 7.66
N ASN A 105 -23.77 6.18 7.02
CA ASN A 105 -25.02 6.12 6.23
C ASN A 105 -24.92 5.35 4.90
N HIS A 106 -23.72 5.10 4.36
CA HIS A 106 -23.54 4.41 3.06
C HIS A 106 -22.61 3.19 3.13
N THR A 107 -22.45 2.60 4.30
CA THR A 107 -21.44 1.55 4.55
C THR A 107 -21.74 0.23 3.82
N GLN A 108 -23.01 -0.10 3.55
CA GLN A 108 -23.40 -1.40 2.99
C GLN A 108 -23.08 -1.55 1.49
N THR A 109 -23.11 -0.47 0.69
CA THR A 109 -22.89 -0.55 -0.76
C THR A 109 -21.41 -0.66 -1.14
N TRP A 110 -20.50 -0.11 -0.33
CA TRP A 110 -19.06 -0.10 -0.61
C TRP A 110 -18.27 -1.22 0.08
N PHE A 111 -18.63 -1.59 1.31
CA PHE A 111 -17.85 -2.58 2.10
C PHE A 111 -18.17 -4.04 1.77
N GLY A 112 -19.32 -4.30 1.11
CA GLY A 112 -19.76 -5.65 0.75
C GLY A 112 -19.07 -6.24 -0.49
N SER A 113 -18.50 -5.39 -1.36
CA SER A 113 -17.87 -5.85 -2.59
C SER A 113 -16.39 -6.19 -2.37
N SER A 114 -16.02 -7.46 -2.53
CA SER A 114 -14.63 -7.92 -2.55
C SER A 114 -13.77 -7.17 -3.58
N ILE A 115 -14.38 -6.67 -4.67
CA ILE A 115 -13.70 -5.95 -5.75
C ILE A 115 -13.18 -4.60 -5.28
N ILE A 116 -14.02 -3.80 -4.62
CA ILE A 116 -13.64 -2.50 -4.07
C ILE A 116 -12.50 -2.67 -3.07
N ARG A 117 -12.59 -3.67 -2.21
CA ARG A 117 -11.54 -3.97 -1.21
C ARG A 117 -10.22 -4.32 -1.88
N SER A 118 -10.23 -5.16 -2.92
CA SER A 118 -9.02 -5.50 -3.69
C SER A 118 -8.43 -4.29 -4.41
N MET A 119 -9.27 -3.45 -5.02
CA MET A 119 -8.83 -2.22 -5.71
C MET A 119 -8.19 -1.24 -4.74
N SER A 120 -8.75 -1.07 -3.54
CA SER A 120 -8.14 -0.24 -2.50
C SER A 120 -6.71 -0.64 -2.21
N GLY A 121 -6.41 -1.95 -2.12
CA GLY A 121 -5.04 -2.43 -1.87
C GLY A 121 -4.08 -2.14 -3.00
N VAL A 122 -4.53 -2.36 -4.25
CA VAL A 122 -3.72 -2.06 -5.44
C VAL A 122 -3.42 -0.56 -5.50
N LEU A 123 -4.42 0.31 -5.35
CA LEU A 123 -4.23 1.75 -5.42
C LEU A 123 -3.47 2.35 -4.22
N LEU A 124 -3.44 1.68 -3.06
CA LEU A 124 -2.62 2.08 -1.93
C LEU A 124 -1.14 1.69 -2.11
N LEU A 125 -0.89 0.49 -2.62
CA LEU A 125 0.44 -0.11 -2.66
C LEU A 125 1.17 0.11 -3.99
N ALA A 126 0.44 0.29 -5.10
CA ALA A 126 1.02 0.59 -6.41
C ALA A 126 1.89 1.85 -6.43
N PRO A 127 1.44 3.02 -5.93
CA PRO A 127 2.26 4.22 -5.95
C PRO A 127 3.44 4.14 -4.97
N MET A 128 3.42 3.27 -3.95
CA MET A 128 4.55 3.12 -3.03
C MET A 128 5.83 2.60 -3.69
N TRP A 129 5.70 1.80 -4.76
CA TRP A 129 6.87 1.31 -5.48
C TRP A 129 7.47 2.36 -6.41
N VAL A 130 6.60 3.15 -7.04
CA VAL A 130 6.98 4.10 -8.09
C VAL A 130 7.88 5.15 -7.44
N ALA A 131 9.19 4.94 -7.60
CA ALA A 131 10.29 5.65 -6.96
C ALA A 131 11.22 6.20 -8.04
#